data_AF-A0A5J4PBE8-F1
#
_entry.id   AF-A0A5J4PBE8-F1
#
_cell.length_a   1.000
_cell.length_b   1.000
_cell.length_c   1.000
_cell.angle_alpha   90.00
_cell.angle_beta   90.00
_cell.angle_gamma   90.00
#
_symmetry.space_group_name_H-M   'P 1'
#
loop_
_entity.id
_entity.type
_entity.pdbx_description
1 polymer ?
#
loop_
_entity_poly.entity_id
_entity_poly.type
_entity_poly.pdbx_seq_one_letter_code
_entity_poly.pdbx_strand_id
1 'polypeptide(L)'
;MVRGHQRYKCKDCHYTSTVEKRSGEYPESERKKALQLYLEGLGFRSIGRYLEVSNVTVLKWIRSFGEEFKSLQEETTTDALKIDTK
;
A
#
# COMPACT_ATOMS: atom_id res chain seq x y z
N MET A 1 3.23 -17.52 -20.79
CA MET A 1 3.89 -16.20 -20.71
C MET A 1 2.82 -15.13 -20.64
N VAL A 2 2.89 -14.18 -19.72
CA VAL A 2 2.03 -12.99 -19.71
C VAL A 2 2.96 -11.78 -19.73
N ARG A 3 2.86 -10.95 -20.77
CA ARG A 3 3.70 -9.75 -20.97
C ARG A 3 5.23 -10.01 -20.90
N GLY A 4 5.69 -11.17 -21.37
CA GLY A 4 7.12 -11.53 -21.38
C GLY A 4 7.64 -12.20 -20.11
N HIS A 5 6.83 -12.29 -19.04
CA HIS A 5 7.24 -12.91 -17.78
C HIS A 5 6.67 -14.32 -17.62
N GLN A 6 7.49 -15.23 -17.07
CA GLN A 6 7.12 -16.62 -16.81
C GLN A 6 6.39 -16.73 -15.46
N ARG A 7 5.18 -17.31 -15.48
CA ARG A 7 4.47 -17.71 -14.26
C ARG A 7 4.96 -19.09 -13.85
N TYR A 8 5.32 -19.25 -12.58
CA TYR A 8 5.69 -20.54 -12.03
C TYR A 8 4.46 -21.11 -11.32
N LYS A 9 4.07 -22.32 -11.70
CA LYS A 9 3.00 -23.07 -11.06
C LYS A 9 3.63 -24.21 -10.28
N CYS A 10 3.38 -24.26 -8.97
CA CYS A 10 3.74 -25.41 -8.16
C CYS A 10 2.96 -26.63 -8.65
N LYS A 11 3.64 -27.75 -8.89
CA LYS A 11 3.01 -28.98 -9.39
C LYS A 11 2.19 -29.70 -8.31
N ASP A 12 2.59 -29.58 -7.05
CA ASP A 12 1.95 -30.30 -5.94
C ASP A 12 0.70 -29.57 -5.43
N CYS A 13 0.81 -28.26 -5.14
CA CYS A 13 -0.31 -27.48 -4.58
C CYS A 13 -1.06 -26.62 -5.62
N HIS A 14 -0.66 -26.66 -6.89
CA HIS A 14 -1.26 -25.87 -7.98
C HIS A 14 -1.20 -24.35 -7.79
N TYR A 15 -0.54 -23.86 -6.74
CA TYR A 15 -0.34 -22.45 -6.47
C TYR A 15 0.48 -21.79 -7.58
N THR A 16 0.07 -20.59 -8.00
CA THR A 16 0.74 -19.84 -9.06
C THR A 16 1.45 -18.63 -8.48
N SER A 17 2.79 -18.68 -8.47
CA SER A 17 3.65 -17.57 -8.06
C SER A 17 4.08 -16.78 -9.30
N THR A 18 3.81 -15.47 -9.32
CA THR A 18 4.48 -14.54 -10.24
C THR A 18 5.82 -14.14 -9.65
N VAL A 19 6.91 -14.42 -10.35
CA VAL A 19 8.29 -14.29 -9.83
C VAL A 19 8.79 -12.84 -9.74
N GLU A 20 8.11 -11.88 -10.35
CA GLU A 20 8.55 -10.48 -10.29
C GLU A 20 7.45 -9.58 -9.75
N LYS A 21 7.81 -8.81 -8.72
CA LYS A 21 7.17 -7.53 -8.41
C LYS A 21 7.03 -6.77 -9.73
N ARG A 22 5.81 -6.31 -10.03
CA ARG A 22 5.56 -5.63 -11.31
C ARG A 22 6.54 -4.48 -11.42
N SER A 23 7.29 -4.40 -12.51
CA SER A 23 8.33 -3.41 -12.80
C SER A 23 7.82 -1.94 -12.89
N GLY A 24 6.57 -1.68 -12.48
CA GLY A 24 5.98 -0.34 -12.32
C GLY A 24 5.39 -0.12 -10.92
N GLU A 25 5.74 -0.96 -9.95
CA GLU A 25 5.35 -0.80 -8.56
C GLU A 25 6.37 0.09 -7.87
N TYR A 26 5.95 1.29 -7.48
CA TYR A 26 6.81 2.26 -6.82
C TYR A 26 7.38 1.70 -5.52
N PRO A 27 8.64 2.02 -5.19
CA PRO A 27 9.25 1.54 -3.96
C PRO A 27 8.47 2.05 -2.75
N GLU A 28 8.36 1.21 -1.72
CA GLU A 28 7.64 1.54 -0.49
C GLU A 28 8.21 2.80 0.21
N SER A 29 9.50 3.07 0.01
CA SER A 29 10.17 4.28 0.49
C SER A 29 9.59 5.57 -0.10
N GLU A 30 9.20 5.58 -1.38
CA GLU A 30 8.53 6.72 -2.00
C GLU A 30 7.10 6.89 -1.49
N ARG A 31 6.38 5.79 -1.28
CA ARG A 31 5.04 5.83 -0.67
C ARG A 31 5.08 6.44 0.73
N LYS A 32 6.06 6.04 1.56
CA LYS A 32 6.28 6.59 2.91
C LYS A 32 6.65 8.07 2.88
N LYS A 33 7.56 8.47 1.98
CA LYS A 33 7.92 9.89 1.79
C LYS A 33 6.71 10.73 1.38
N ALA A 34 5.87 10.23 0.47
CA ALA A 34 4.65 10.94 0.06
C ALA A 34 3.68 11.15 1.23
N LEU A 35 3.54 10.15 2.11
CA LEU A 35 2.72 10.25 3.31
C LEU A 35 3.28 11.31 4.28
N GLN A 36 4.59 11.30 4.53
CA GLN A 36 5.25 12.28 5.40
C GLN A 36 5.01 13.71 4.89
N LEU A 37 5.27 13.96 3.60
CA LEU A 37 5.06 15.28 3.00
C LEU A 37 3.59 15.72 3.05
N TYR A 38 2.65 14.78 2.92
CA TYR A 38 1.23 15.08 3.08
C TYR A 38 0.88 15.50 4.51
N LEU A 39 1.45 14.83 5.52
CA LEU A 39 1.28 15.19 6.94
C LEU A 39 1.93 16.54 7.28
N GLU A 40 3.03 16.90 6.61
CA GLU A 40 3.66 18.22 6.70
C GLU A 40 2.82 19.34 6.03
N GLY A 41 1.71 18.99 5.37
CA GLY A 41 0.77 19.93 4.77
C GLY A 41 1.05 20.26 3.29
N LEU A 42 1.95 19.54 2.62
CA LEU A 42 2.15 19.72 1.19
C LEU A 42 0.94 19.21 0.40
N GLY A 43 0.53 19.97 -0.62
CA GLY A 43 -0.52 19.55 -1.53
C GLY A 43 -0.07 18.40 -2.46
N PHE A 44 -1.03 17.62 -2.96
CA PHE A 44 -0.73 16.48 -3.85
C PHE A 44 0.07 16.86 -5.11
N ARG A 45 -0.13 18.08 -5.63
CA ARG A 45 0.60 18.60 -6.79
C ARG A 45 2.07 18.89 -6.48
N SER A 46 2.39 19.45 -5.32
CA SER A 46 3.76 19.69 -4.90
C SER A 46 4.50 18.38 -4.64
N ILE A 47 3.84 17.43 -3.99
CA ILE A 47 4.41 16.10 -3.71
C ILE A 47 4.68 15.35 -5.01
N GLY A 48 3.74 15.38 -5.96
CA GLY A 48 3.93 14.76 -7.28
C GLY A 48 5.10 15.35 -8.05
N ARG A 49 5.32 16.67 -7.99
CA ARG A 49 6.52 17.30 -8.57
C ARG A 49 7.80 16.91 -7.85
N TYR A 50 7.77 16.78 -6.52
CA TYR A 50 8.95 16.45 -5.72
C TYR A 50 9.40 14.99 -5.89
N LEU A 51 8.46 14.07 -6.01
CA LEU A 51 8.72 12.63 -6.19
C LEU A 51 8.68 12.20 -7.66
N GLU A 52 8.50 13.14 -8.59
CA GLU A 52 8.36 12.87 -10.03
C GLU A 52 7.25 11.86 -10.40
N VAL A 53 6.18 11.86 -9.61
CA VAL A 53 5.00 11.00 -9.81
C VAL A 53 3.75 11.81 -10.12
N SER A 54 2.78 11.18 -10.78
CA SER A 54 1.51 11.85 -11.04
C SER A 54 0.78 12.18 -9.73
N ASN A 55 0.11 13.33 -9.66
CA ASN A 55 -0.70 13.70 -8.49
C ASN A 55 -1.80 12.66 -8.19
N VAL A 56 -2.27 11.93 -9.22
CA VAL A 56 -3.24 10.84 -9.08
C VAL A 56 -2.61 9.63 -8.37
N THR A 57 -1.33 9.35 -8.62
CA THR A 57 -0.56 8.31 -7.90
C THR A 57 -0.47 8.65 -6.42
N VAL A 58 -0.10 9.89 -6.09
CA VAL A 58 -0.02 10.37 -4.70
C VAL A 58 -1.37 10.25 -4.00
N LEU A 59 -2.46 10.66 -4.66
CA LEU A 59 -3.82 10.54 -4.13
C LEU A 59 -4.20 9.08 -3.83
N LYS A 60 -3.86 8.15 -4.73
CA LYS A 60 -4.11 6.71 -4.53
C LYS A 60 -3.36 6.17 -3.31
N TRP A 61 -2.10 6.58 -3.12
CA TRP A 61 -1.33 6.16 -1.93
C TRP A 61 -1.94 6.68 -0.64
N ILE A 62 -2.33 7.94 -0.59
CA ILE A 62 -2.89 8.53 0.62
C ILE A 62 -4.23 7.88 0.98
N ARG A 63 -5.04 7.54 -0.02
CA ARG A 63 -6.26 6.74 0.18
C ARG A 63 -5.97 5.35 0.71
N SER A 64 -4.99 4.64 0.13
CA SER A 64 -4.63 3.30 0.61
C SER A 64 -4.15 3.32 2.07
N PHE A 65 -3.34 4.32 2.45
CA PHE A 65 -2.93 4.50 3.84
C PHE A 65 -4.12 4.75 4.78
N GLY A 66 -5.13 5.51 4.33
CA GLY A 66 -6.36 5.72 5.10
C GLY A 66 -7.17 4.44 5.30
N GLU A 67 -7.26 3.59 4.27
CA GLU A 67 -7.92 2.28 4.35
C GLU A 67 -7.15 1.33 5.29
N GLU A 68 -5.82 1.26 5.15
CA GLU A 68 -4.92 0.47 6.01
C GLU A 68 -5.05 0.89 7.49
N PHE A 69 -5.10 2.20 7.77
CA PHE A 69 -5.28 2.70 9.13
C PHE A 69 -6.66 2.36 9.70
N LYS A 70 -7.70 2.39 8.86
CA LYS A 70 -9.07 2.05 9.27
C LYS A 70 -9.19 0.58 9.67
N SER A 71 -8.57 -0.34 8.91
CA SER A 71 -8.55 -1.76 9.28
C SER A 71 -7.88 -2.02 10.63
N LEU A 72 -6.83 -1.26 10.98
CA LEU A 72 -6.15 -1.40 12.28
C LEU A 72 -7.02 -0.92 13.46
N GLN A 73 -7.80 0.16 13.25
CA GLN A 73 -8.73 0.66 14.26
C GLN A 73 -9.83 -0.37 14.58
N GLU A 74 -10.32 -1.08 13.56
CA GLU A 74 -11.36 -2.11 13.73
C GLU A 74 -10.87 -3.30 14.56
N GLU A 75 -9.59 -3.68 14.46
CA GLU A 75 -8.98 -4.72 15.29
C GLU A 75 -8.87 -4.30 16.77
N THR A 76 -8.36 -3.08 17.04
CA THR A 76 -8.17 -2.58 18.41
C THR A 76 -9.49 -2.36 19.17
N THR A 77 -10.59 -2.11 18.47
CA THR A 77 -11.91 -1.92 19.09
C THR A 77 -12.48 -3.25 19.61
N THR A 78 -12.09 -4.39 19.03
CA THR A 78 -12.54 -5.71 19.48
C THR A 78 -11.79 -6.25 20.70
N ASP A 79 -10.56 -5.78 20.95
CA ASP A 79 -9.77 -6.17 22.11
C ASP A 79 -10.05 -5.31 23.35
N ALA A 80 -10.55 -4.09 23.17
CA ALA A 80 -10.96 -3.20 24.26
C ALA A 80 -12.28 -3.60 24.95
N LEU A 81 -13.03 -4.57 24.42
CA LEU A 81 -14.29 -5.06 25.01
C LEU A 81 -14.12 -6.33 25.86
N LYS A 82 -12.90 -6.81 26.10
CA LYS A 82 -12.62 -7.99 26.97
C LYS A 82 -12.06 -7.64 28.34
N ILE A 83 -11.96 -6.35 28.67
CA ILE A 83 -11.61 -5.92 30.01
C ILE A 83 -12.88 -5.28 30.60
N ASP A 84 -13.30 -5.78 31.74
CA ASP A 84 -14.45 -5.35 32.54
C ASP A 84 -15.81 -5.94 32.17
N THR A 85 -16.07 -7.14 32.70
CA THR A 85 -17.18 -7.28 33.67
C THR A 85 -17.00 -8.53 34.56
N LYS A 86 -16.61 -8.24 35.82
CA LYS A 86 -16.82 -8.97 37.09
C LYS A 86 -16.21 -10.35 37.31
#